data_AF-C5KCD7-F1
#
_entry.id   AF-C5KCD7-F1
#
_cell.length_a   1.000
_cell.length_b   1.000
_cell.length_c   1.000
_cell.angle_alpha   90.00
_cell.angle_beta   90.00
_cell.angle_gamma   90.00
#
_symmetry.space_group_name_H-M   'P 1'
#
loop_
_entity.id
_entity.type
_entity.pdbx_description
1 polymer ?
#
loop_
_entity_poly.entity_id
_entity_poly.type
_entity_poly.pdbx_seq_one_letter_code
_entity_poly.pdbx_strand_id
1 'polypeptide(L)'
;KDIAEIKAMTNPPEPVRLVLTAVCIMKGIGAVRVQDKDTGRKVDDYWPNAKKMVSEMGFLQSLKDYDKDNIPPAVINKIKDYTVKDDFQPSRVAKVSKAAYGICCWVRAMETYDRVAKVVAPKREALAAAEAEYATVMAGLKEKQAELQVVLDKLQALNDKLNALETEQTNLKNQVEDCSRKLERAEQLITSLGGEKTRWTAMAEQLGYDYENLTGDVILASGVIAYLGAFTPEFRRDAVTAWSSISQTKQIPGSAQFALEKCLGEPVKIRSWTIAGLPNDAFSIENGIIVDKARRWPLCIDPQ
;
A
#
# COMPACT_ATOMS: atom_id res chain seq x y z
N LYS A 1 -35.92 74.55 -9.39
CA LYS A 1 -35.81 76.00 -9.68
C LYS A 1 -35.29 76.21 -11.10
N ASP A 2 -34.20 75.55 -11.49
CA ASP A 2 -33.55 75.73 -12.80
C ASP A 2 -34.43 75.32 -14.02
N ILE A 3 -35.37 74.39 -13.87
CA ILE A 3 -36.32 74.00 -14.95
C ILE A 3 -37.37 75.10 -15.22
N ALA A 4 -37.68 75.94 -14.23
CA ALA A 4 -38.60 77.05 -14.40
C ALA A 4 -38.05 78.12 -15.35
N GLU A 5 -36.71 78.23 -15.46
CA GLU A 5 -36.04 79.13 -16.42
C GLU A 5 -36.32 78.71 -17.87
N ILE A 6 -36.25 77.41 -18.16
CA ILE A 6 -36.55 76.86 -19.49
C ILE A 6 -38.03 77.06 -19.84
N LYS A 7 -38.93 76.94 -18.85
CA LYS A 7 -40.37 77.15 -19.02
C LYS A 7 -40.73 78.60 -19.35
N ALA A 8 -39.99 79.56 -18.81
CA ALA A 8 -40.22 80.99 -18.98
C ALA A 8 -39.71 81.54 -20.33
N MET A 9 -38.94 80.77 -21.11
CA MET A 9 -38.42 81.23 -22.41
C MET A 9 -39.53 81.30 -23.47
N THR A 10 -39.64 82.44 -24.16
CA THR A 10 -40.53 82.62 -25.32
C THR A 10 -39.83 82.18 -26.61
N ASN A 11 -38.54 82.49 -26.75
CA ASN A 11 -37.64 82.03 -27.82
C ASN A 11 -36.37 81.44 -27.19
N PRO A 12 -36.17 80.11 -27.20
CA PRO A 12 -34.99 79.48 -26.60
C PRO A 12 -33.74 79.66 -27.48
N PRO A 13 -32.55 79.84 -26.89
CA PRO A 13 -31.29 79.75 -27.62
C PRO A 13 -31.12 78.37 -28.28
N GLU A 14 -30.41 78.34 -29.41
CA GLU A 14 -30.23 77.13 -30.22
C GLU A 14 -29.75 75.89 -29.42
N PRO A 15 -28.79 75.99 -28.47
CA PRO A 15 -28.38 74.83 -27.67
C PRO A 15 -29.50 74.26 -26.79
N VAL A 16 -30.37 75.11 -26.24
CA VAL A 16 -31.52 74.69 -25.41
C VAL A 16 -32.60 74.05 -26.28
N ARG A 17 -32.82 74.60 -27.49
CA ARG A 17 -33.76 74.05 -28.47
C ARG A 17 -33.35 72.66 -28.94
N LEU A 18 -32.07 72.44 -29.23
CA LEU A 18 -31.53 71.15 -29.65
C LEU A 18 -31.65 70.09 -28.54
N VAL A 19 -31.28 70.43 -27.30
CA VAL A 19 -31.38 69.51 -26.14
C VAL A 19 -32.82 69.04 -25.91
N LEU A 20 -33.78 69.96 -25.95
CA LEU A 20 -35.18 69.60 -25.73
C LEU A 20 -35.80 68.86 -26.92
N THR A 21 -35.36 69.18 -28.14
CA THR A 21 -35.72 68.40 -29.34
C THR A 21 -35.25 66.96 -29.21
N ALA A 22 -34.02 66.74 -28.75
CA ALA A 22 -33.49 65.40 -28.51
C ALA A 22 -34.30 64.63 -27.43
N VAL A 23 -34.76 65.30 -26.37
CA VAL A 23 -35.65 64.66 -25.39
C VAL A 23 -37.03 64.35 -25.98
N CYS A 24 -37.59 65.23 -26.81
CA CYS A 24 -38.85 64.95 -27.53
C CYS A 24 -38.72 63.70 -28.41
N ILE A 25 -37.61 63.58 -29.13
CA ILE A 25 -37.32 62.41 -29.98
C ILE A 25 -37.16 61.14 -29.13
N MET A 26 -36.47 61.22 -28.00
CA MET A 26 -36.33 60.08 -27.05
C MET A 26 -37.67 59.62 -26.49
N LYS A 27 -38.58 60.54 -26.17
CA LYS A 27 -39.91 60.21 -25.64
C LYS A 27 -40.97 59.94 -26.73
N GLY A 28 -40.57 59.92 -28.01
CA GLY A 28 -41.49 59.68 -29.13
C GLY A 28 -42.51 60.80 -29.39
N ILE A 29 -42.25 62.02 -28.90
CA ILE A 29 -43.13 63.17 -29.10
C ILE A 29 -42.83 63.83 -30.45
N GLY A 30 -43.82 63.80 -31.35
CA GLY A 30 -43.70 64.33 -32.72
C GLY A 30 -43.56 65.86 -32.78
N ALA A 31 -43.02 66.36 -33.89
CA ALA A 31 -42.95 67.79 -34.17
C ALA A 31 -44.32 68.38 -34.52
N VAL A 32 -44.49 69.68 -34.31
CA VAL A 32 -45.59 70.47 -34.86
C VAL A 32 -45.09 71.11 -36.16
N ARG A 33 -45.85 70.98 -37.25
CA ARG A 33 -45.49 71.64 -38.51
C ARG A 33 -45.81 73.13 -38.45
N VAL A 34 -44.76 73.95 -38.43
CA VAL A 34 -44.88 75.42 -38.38
C VAL A 34 -44.24 76.00 -39.65
N GLN A 35 -44.81 77.09 -40.19
CA GLN A 35 -44.19 77.84 -41.28
C GLN A 35 -43.02 78.66 -40.74
N ASP A 36 -41.83 78.44 -41.31
CA ASP A 36 -40.63 79.16 -40.95
C ASP A 36 -40.74 80.64 -41.33
N LYS A 37 -40.39 81.53 -40.39
CA LYS A 37 -40.56 82.98 -40.53
C LYS A 37 -39.55 83.60 -41.50
N ASP A 38 -38.43 82.93 -41.75
CA ASP A 38 -37.34 83.45 -42.59
C ASP A 38 -37.31 82.84 -44.01
N THR A 39 -37.83 81.62 -44.20
CA THR A 39 -37.72 80.90 -45.49
C THR A 39 -39.05 80.46 -46.11
N GLY A 40 -40.19 80.67 -45.42
CA GLY A 40 -41.53 80.31 -45.90
C GLY A 40 -41.79 78.80 -46.07
N ARG A 41 -40.82 77.94 -45.72
CA ARG A 41 -40.94 76.48 -45.82
C ARG A 41 -41.57 75.90 -44.55
N LYS A 42 -42.29 74.78 -44.69
CA LYS A 42 -42.83 74.03 -43.54
C LYS A 42 -41.68 73.31 -42.85
N VAL A 43 -41.30 73.73 -41.65
CA VAL A 43 -40.24 73.12 -40.85
C VAL A 43 -40.88 72.42 -39.65
N ASP A 44 -40.35 71.25 -39.31
CA ASP A 44 -40.78 70.49 -38.14
C ASP A 44 -40.25 71.17 -36.87
N ASP A 45 -41.12 71.84 -36.11
CA ASP A 45 -40.78 72.52 -34.87
C ASP A 45 -41.19 71.67 -33.66
N TYR A 46 -40.20 71.24 -32.88
CA TYR A 46 -40.40 70.44 -31.67
C TYR A 46 -40.62 71.32 -30.43
N TRP A 47 -40.44 72.64 -30.53
CA TRP A 47 -40.49 73.56 -29.38
C TRP A 47 -41.87 73.65 -28.69
N PRO A 48 -43.02 73.72 -29.39
CA PRO A 48 -44.32 73.77 -28.73
C PRO A 48 -44.59 72.55 -27.85
N ASN A 49 -44.21 71.36 -28.34
CA ASN A 49 -44.38 70.10 -27.63
C ASN A 49 -43.31 69.89 -26.55
N ALA A 50 -42.08 70.35 -26.77
CA ALA A 50 -41.02 70.39 -25.76
C ALA A 50 -41.41 71.27 -24.57
N LYS A 51 -41.95 72.46 -24.82
CA LYS A 51 -42.39 73.39 -23.77
C LYS A 51 -43.54 72.81 -22.94
N LYS A 52 -44.47 72.08 -23.59
CA LYS A 52 -45.54 71.36 -22.92
C LYS A 52 -44.98 70.23 -22.03
N MET A 53 -44.07 69.42 -22.56
CA MET A 53 -43.44 68.31 -21.84
C MET A 53 -42.65 68.78 -20.61
N VAL A 54 -41.84 69.83 -20.74
CA VAL A 54 -41.08 70.41 -19.61
C VAL A 54 -42.00 71.07 -18.57
N SER A 55 -43.23 71.43 -18.95
CA SER A 55 -44.23 72.02 -18.05
C SER A 55 -45.03 70.99 -17.23
N GLU A 56 -44.91 69.69 -17.54
CA GLU A 56 -45.57 68.61 -16.79
C GLU A 56 -44.91 68.41 -15.42
N MET A 57 -45.72 68.28 -14.36
CA MET A 57 -45.21 68.15 -12.99
C MET A 57 -44.33 66.91 -12.78
N GLY A 58 -44.49 65.86 -13.60
CA GLY A 58 -43.74 64.59 -13.52
C GLY A 58 -42.55 64.47 -14.48
N PHE A 59 -42.16 65.53 -15.21
CA PHE A 59 -41.15 65.45 -16.27
C PHE A 59 -39.82 64.80 -15.81
N LEU A 60 -39.24 65.25 -14.69
CA LEU A 60 -38.00 64.67 -14.18
C LEU A 60 -38.12 63.21 -13.78
N GLN A 61 -39.26 62.83 -13.19
CA GLN A 61 -39.51 61.45 -12.80
C GLN A 61 -39.61 60.55 -14.03
N SER A 62 -40.27 61.03 -15.09
CA SER A 62 -40.36 60.33 -16.36
C SER A 62 -39.02 60.15 -17.10
N LEU A 63 -38.00 60.97 -16.80
CA LEU A 63 -36.63 60.77 -17.29
C LEU A 63 -35.85 59.75 -16.46
N LYS A 64 -36.15 59.62 -15.17
CA LYS A 64 -35.55 58.63 -14.28
C LYS A 64 -36.09 57.23 -14.56
N ASP A 65 -37.39 57.14 -14.76
CA ASP A 65 -38.12 55.88 -15.02
C ASP A 65 -38.11 55.49 -16.51
N TYR A 66 -37.34 56.20 -17.32
CA TYR A 66 -37.23 55.91 -18.74
C TYR A 66 -36.58 54.55 -18.97
N ASP A 67 -37.19 53.74 -19.82
CA ASP A 67 -36.71 52.41 -20.19
C ASP A 67 -35.43 52.52 -21.04
N LYS A 68 -34.30 52.53 -20.33
CA LYS A 68 -32.95 52.60 -20.91
C LYS A 68 -32.52 51.31 -21.60
N ASP A 69 -33.19 50.20 -21.32
CA ASP A 69 -32.83 48.87 -21.82
C ASP A 69 -33.56 48.53 -23.14
N ASN A 70 -34.68 49.21 -23.44
CA ASN A 70 -35.49 48.99 -24.65
C ASN A 70 -35.71 50.26 -25.50
N ILE A 71 -34.64 50.95 -25.87
CA ILE A 71 -34.74 52.15 -26.72
C ILE A 71 -34.79 51.75 -28.21
N PRO A 72 -35.79 52.20 -28.99
CA PRO A 72 -35.86 51.87 -30.41
C PRO A 72 -34.60 52.33 -31.18
N PRO A 73 -34.00 51.49 -32.05
CA PRO A 73 -32.81 51.84 -32.81
C PRO A 73 -32.96 53.11 -33.66
N ALA A 74 -34.16 53.34 -34.18
CA ALA A 74 -34.50 54.54 -34.96
C ALA A 74 -34.41 55.84 -34.14
N VAL A 75 -34.69 55.77 -32.84
CA VAL A 75 -34.60 56.91 -31.91
C VAL A 75 -33.13 57.19 -31.58
N ILE A 76 -32.35 56.17 -31.22
CA ILE A 76 -30.91 56.33 -30.94
C ILE A 76 -30.13 56.86 -32.14
N ASN A 77 -30.42 56.38 -33.36
CA ASN A 77 -29.74 56.87 -34.55
C ASN A 77 -30.00 58.36 -34.80
N LYS A 78 -31.25 58.81 -34.63
CA LYS A 78 -31.57 60.25 -34.71
C LYS A 78 -30.84 61.04 -33.63
N ILE A 79 -30.75 60.51 -32.41
CA ILE A 79 -30.07 61.18 -31.28
C ILE A 79 -28.55 61.28 -31.51
N LYS A 80 -27.93 60.28 -32.13
CA LYS A 80 -26.52 60.34 -32.54
C LYS A 80 -26.24 61.53 -33.46
N ASP A 81 -27.13 61.83 -34.40
CA ASP A 81 -26.98 63.00 -35.28
C ASP A 81 -27.04 64.33 -34.52
N TYR A 82 -27.68 64.36 -33.34
CA TYR A 82 -27.68 65.53 -32.45
C TYR A 82 -26.47 65.57 -31.52
N THR A 83 -26.04 64.43 -30.97
CA THR A 83 -24.92 64.39 -30.01
C THR A 83 -23.55 64.67 -30.65
N VAL A 84 -23.42 64.53 -31.97
CA VAL A 84 -22.23 64.90 -32.75
C VAL A 84 -22.11 66.41 -32.97
N LYS A 85 -23.22 67.17 -32.92
CA LYS A 85 -23.20 68.63 -33.17
C LYS A 85 -22.50 69.37 -32.02
N ASP A 86 -21.66 70.34 -32.37
CA ASP A 86 -20.95 71.19 -31.38
C ASP A 86 -21.89 71.92 -30.42
N ASP A 87 -23.07 72.33 -30.90
CA ASP A 87 -24.09 73.01 -30.10
C ASP A 87 -24.81 72.10 -29.08
N PHE A 88 -24.61 70.78 -29.19
CA PHE A 88 -25.12 69.78 -28.24
C PHE A 88 -24.05 69.35 -27.21
N GLN A 89 -22.86 69.94 -27.22
CA GLN A 89 -21.83 69.61 -26.23
C GLN A 89 -22.21 70.18 -24.85
N PRO A 90 -22.15 69.37 -23.76
CA PRO A 90 -22.47 69.81 -22.41
C PRO A 90 -21.70 71.06 -21.98
N SER A 91 -20.44 71.22 -22.42
CA SER A 91 -19.63 72.40 -22.14
C SER A 91 -20.18 73.70 -22.76
N ARG A 92 -20.86 73.63 -23.92
CA ARG A 92 -21.53 74.77 -24.56
C ARG A 92 -22.91 75.01 -23.95
N VAL A 93 -23.69 73.95 -23.73
CA VAL A 93 -25.03 74.03 -23.12
C VAL A 93 -24.97 74.58 -21.69
N ALA A 94 -23.93 74.23 -20.91
CA ALA A 94 -23.71 74.73 -19.55
C ALA A 94 -23.54 76.26 -19.46
N LYS A 95 -22.97 76.88 -20.51
CA LYS A 95 -22.81 78.35 -20.58
C LYS A 95 -24.15 79.08 -20.77
N VAL A 96 -25.17 78.38 -21.27
CA VAL A 96 -26.48 78.95 -21.63
C VAL A 96 -27.55 78.61 -20.60
N SER A 97 -27.59 77.37 -20.08
CA SER A 97 -28.53 76.97 -19.04
C SER A 97 -28.05 75.75 -18.26
N LYS A 98 -28.06 75.86 -16.92
CA LYS A 98 -27.73 74.76 -16.00
C LYS A 98 -28.74 73.61 -16.06
N ALA A 99 -30.02 73.91 -16.23
CA ALA A 99 -31.05 72.88 -16.39
C ALA A 99 -30.92 72.14 -17.73
N ALA A 100 -30.62 72.86 -18.83
CA ALA A 100 -30.40 72.24 -20.13
C ALA A 100 -29.13 71.37 -20.14
N TYR A 101 -28.12 71.73 -19.35
CA TYR A 101 -26.92 70.92 -19.16
C TYR A 101 -27.23 69.53 -18.57
N GLY A 102 -28.00 69.47 -17.48
CA GLY A 102 -28.36 68.19 -16.85
C GLY A 102 -29.14 67.27 -17.80
N ILE A 103 -30.03 67.85 -18.61
CA ILE A 103 -30.81 67.13 -19.62
C ILE A 103 -29.92 66.67 -20.78
N CYS A 104 -28.99 67.51 -21.24
CA CYS A 104 -28.00 67.17 -22.26
C CYS A 104 -27.11 65.98 -21.84
N CYS A 105 -26.61 65.99 -20.61
CA CYS A 105 -25.84 64.89 -20.04
C CYS A 105 -26.67 63.59 -19.96
N TRP A 106 -27.95 63.69 -19.60
CA TRP A 106 -28.86 62.54 -19.57
C TRP A 106 -29.04 61.91 -20.96
N VAL A 107 -29.29 62.71 -22.00
CA VAL A 107 -29.45 62.19 -23.37
C VAL A 107 -28.18 61.48 -23.85
N ARG A 108 -27.00 62.06 -23.59
CA ARG A 108 -25.71 61.43 -23.91
C ARG A 108 -25.45 60.16 -23.12
N ALA A 109 -25.82 60.14 -21.84
CA ALA A 109 -25.70 58.95 -20.99
C ALA A 109 -26.58 57.81 -21.52
N MET A 110 -27.79 58.10 -22.01
CA MET A 110 -28.67 57.08 -22.60
C MET A 110 -28.13 56.52 -23.92
N GLU A 111 -27.56 57.37 -24.79
CA GLU A 111 -26.91 56.91 -26.03
C GLU A 111 -25.65 56.07 -25.76
N THR A 112 -24.84 56.49 -24.79
CA THR A 112 -23.65 55.73 -24.38
C THR A 112 -24.03 54.41 -23.70
N TYR A 113 -25.08 54.41 -22.87
CA TYR A 113 -25.59 53.21 -22.21
C TYR A 113 -26.10 52.18 -23.22
N ASP A 114 -26.94 52.55 -24.18
CA ASP A 114 -27.43 51.65 -25.24
C ASP A 114 -26.26 51.02 -26.03
N ARG A 115 -25.26 51.82 -26.38
CA ARG A 115 -24.06 51.34 -27.09
C ARG A 115 -23.28 50.31 -26.27
N VAL A 116 -23.08 50.57 -24.98
CA VAL A 116 -22.33 49.66 -24.09
C VAL A 116 -23.16 48.43 -23.74
N ALA A 117 -24.45 48.58 -23.48
CA ALA A 117 -25.37 47.49 -23.19
C ALA A 117 -25.40 46.44 -24.31
N LYS A 118 -25.41 46.88 -25.59
CA LYS A 118 -25.30 45.99 -26.75
C LYS A 118 -24.01 45.18 -26.83
N VAL A 119 -22.91 45.68 -26.26
CA VAL A 119 -21.62 44.97 -26.22
C VAL A 119 -21.52 44.07 -24.98
N VAL A 120 -22.15 44.47 -23.87
CA VAL A 120 -22.08 43.76 -22.59
C VAL A 120 -23.11 42.63 -22.49
N ALA A 121 -24.31 42.79 -23.07
CA ALA A 121 -25.35 41.75 -23.09
C ALA A 121 -24.85 40.40 -23.65
N PRO A 122 -24.26 40.32 -24.85
CA PRO A 122 -23.77 39.03 -25.36
C PRO A 122 -22.64 38.45 -24.51
N LYS A 123 -21.82 39.30 -23.86
CA LYS A 123 -20.77 38.84 -22.94
C LYS A 123 -21.32 38.27 -21.65
N ARG A 124 -22.40 38.85 -21.12
CA ARG A 124 -23.10 38.33 -19.93
C ARG A 124 -23.78 37.00 -20.21
N GLU A 125 -24.42 36.88 -21.37
CA GLU A 125 -25.01 35.61 -21.82
C GLU A 125 -23.94 34.54 -22.04
N ALA A 126 -22.84 34.87 -22.72
CA ALA A 126 -21.72 33.95 -22.92
C ALA A 126 -21.07 33.51 -21.59
N LEU A 127 -20.91 34.43 -20.63
CA LEU A 127 -20.41 34.12 -19.30
C LEU A 127 -21.36 33.18 -18.55
N ALA A 128 -22.66 33.48 -18.55
CA ALA A 128 -23.65 32.62 -17.89
C ALA A 128 -23.70 31.21 -18.49
N ALA A 129 -23.58 31.09 -19.83
CA ALA A 129 -23.50 29.81 -20.51
C ALA A 129 -22.23 29.04 -20.13
N ALA A 130 -21.07 29.70 -20.12
CA ALA A 130 -19.80 29.09 -19.74
C ALA A 130 -19.75 28.69 -18.25
N GLU A 131 -20.33 29.48 -17.36
CA GLU A 131 -20.44 29.15 -15.93
C GLU A 131 -21.35 27.94 -15.71
N ALA A 132 -22.47 27.84 -16.45
CA ALA A 132 -23.35 26.69 -16.40
C ALA A 132 -22.66 25.41 -16.92
N GLU A 133 -21.94 25.49 -18.04
CA GLU A 133 -21.15 24.38 -18.58
C GLU A 133 -20.02 23.98 -17.63
N TYR A 134 -19.32 24.95 -17.06
CA TYR A 134 -18.28 24.68 -16.06
C TYR A 134 -18.83 23.93 -14.85
N ALA A 135 -20.01 24.34 -14.35
CA ALA A 135 -20.65 23.67 -13.21
C ALA A 135 -21.02 22.21 -13.52
N THR A 136 -21.52 21.91 -14.71
CA THR A 136 -21.85 20.51 -15.10
C THR A 136 -20.60 19.66 -15.25
N VAL A 137 -19.55 20.18 -15.88
CA VAL A 137 -18.26 19.47 -16.04
C VAL A 137 -17.60 19.22 -14.68
N MET A 138 -17.59 20.20 -13.77
CA MET A 138 -17.02 20.05 -12.44
C MET A 138 -17.79 19.04 -11.59
N ALA A 139 -19.11 18.97 -11.72
CA ALA A 139 -19.92 17.95 -11.07
C ALA A 139 -19.54 16.54 -11.55
N GLY A 140 -19.43 16.35 -12.87
CA GLY A 140 -19.01 15.08 -13.46
C GLY A 140 -17.57 14.68 -13.08
N LEU A 141 -16.65 15.64 -13.05
CA LEU A 141 -15.27 15.40 -12.61
C LEU A 141 -15.21 14.93 -11.15
N LYS A 142 -15.99 15.54 -10.26
CA LYS A 142 -16.07 15.14 -8.86
C LYS A 142 -16.64 13.73 -8.68
N GLU A 143 -17.66 13.37 -9.46
CA GLU A 143 -18.23 12.02 -9.48
C GLU A 143 -17.18 10.99 -9.92
N LYS A 144 -16.45 11.25 -11.02
CA LYS A 144 -15.39 10.35 -11.49
C LYS A 144 -14.20 10.23 -10.56
N GLN A 145 -13.83 11.32 -9.87
CA GLN A 145 -12.81 11.26 -8.82
C GLN A 145 -13.26 10.39 -7.64
N ALA A 146 -14.54 10.47 -7.25
CA ALA A 146 -15.08 9.63 -6.18
C ALA A 146 -15.12 8.14 -6.59
N GLU A 147 -15.55 7.83 -7.81
CA GLU A 147 -15.49 6.47 -8.37
C GLU A 147 -14.05 5.92 -8.39
N LEU A 148 -13.10 6.73 -8.83
CA LEU A 148 -11.68 6.36 -8.86
C LEU A 148 -11.15 6.04 -7.46
N GLN A 149 -11.50 6.86 -6.46
CA GLN A 149 -11.07 6.62 -5.08
C GLN A 149 -11.59 5.28 -4.56
N VAL A 150 -12.86 4.95 -4.83
CA VAL A 150 -13.45 3.65 -4.43
C VAL A 150 -12.70 2.48 -5.06
N VAL A 151 -12.28 2.61 -6.32
CA VAL A 151 -11.50 1.56 -7.01
C VAL A 151 -10.09 1.46 -6.43
N LEU A 152 -9.42 2.58 -6.15
CA LEU A 152 -8.10 2.60 -5.52
C LEU A 152 -8.14 1.96 -4.13
N ASP A 153 -9.14 2.28 -3.31
CA ASP A 153 -9.30 1.70 -1.98
C ASP A 153 -9.51 0.18 -2.04
N LYS A 154 -10.31 -0.29 -3.01
CA LYS A 154 -10.49 -1.73 -3.25
C LYS A 154 -9.19 -2.40 -3.70
N LEU A 155 -8.44 -1.77 -4.59
CA LEU A 155 -7.18 -2.30 -5.10
C LEU A 155 -6.14 -2.39 -3.97
N GLN A 156 -6.06 -1.37 -3.12
CA GLN A 156 -5.20 -1.40 -1.94
C GLN A 156 -5.60 -2.54 -1.00
N ALA A 157 -6.89 -2.69 -0.70
CA ALA A 157 -7.37 -3.78 0.16
C ALA A 157 -7.10 -5.17 -0.42
N LEU A 158 -7.16 -5.33 -1.76
CA LEU A 158 -6.76 -6.58 -2.42
C LEU A 158 -5.25 -6.82 -2.31
N ASN A 159 -4.44 -5.78 -2.50
CA ASN A 159 -2.98 -5.87 -2.41
C ASN A 159 -2.53 -6.24 -1.00
N ASP A 160 -3.14 -5.64 0.02
CA ASP A 160 -2.86 -5.96 1.42
C ASP A 160 -3.23 -7.41 1.76
N LYS A 161 -4.36 -7.91 1.25
CA LYS A 161 -4.75 -9.32 1.39
C LYS A 161 -3.79 -10.26 0.68
N LEU A 162 -3.34 -9.90 -0.52
CA LEU A 162 -2.39 -10.71 -1.29
C LEU A 162 -1.06 -10.82 -0.54
N ASN A 163 -0.51 -9.71 -0.06
CA ASN A 163 0.72 -9.69 0.74
C ASN A 163 0.60 -10.53 2.02
N ALA A 164 -0.55 -10.45 2.71
CA ALA A 164 -0.81 -11.25 3.90
C ALA A 164 -0.82 -12.76 3.57
N LEU A 165 -1.51 -13.16 2.50
CA LEU A 165 -1.59 -14.55 2.05
C LEU A 165 -0.23 -15.08 1.55
N GLU A 166 0.57 -14.27 0.86
CA GLU A 166 1.93 -14.66 0.44
C GLU A 166 2.86 -14.89 1.64
N THR A 167 2.75 -14.05 2.66
CA THR A 167 3.49 -14.20 3.91
C THR A 167 3.09 -15.49 4.64
N GLU A 168 1.78 -15.75 4.74
CA GLU A 168 1.24 -16.97 5.34
C GLU A 168 1.66 -18.22 4.56
N GLN A 169 1.58 -18.18 3.22
CA GLN A 169 2.02 -19.28 2.36
C GLN A 169 3.51 -19.57 2.56
N THR A 170 4.36 -18.55 2.66
CA THR A 170 5.80 -18.71 2.87
C THR A 170 6.09 -19.32 4.23
N ASN A 171 5.41 -18.87 5.29
CA ASN A 171 5.52 -19.45 6.62
C ASN A 171 5.10 -20.92 6.65
N LEU A 172 3.98 -21.27 6.02
CA LEU A 172 3.51 -22.64 5.93
C LEU A 172 4.52 -23.53 5.18
N LYS A 173 5.07 -23.05 4.06
CA LYS A 173 6.12 -23.77 3.32
C LYS A 173 7.34 -24.05 4.20
N ASN A 174 7.81 -23.04 4.92
CA ASN A 174 8.95 -23.19 5.84
C ASN A 174 8.65 -24.21 6.96
N GLN A 175 7.44 -24.18 7.54
CA GLN A 175 7.04 -25.13 8.57
C GLN A 175 6.99 -26.58 8.04
N VAL A 176 6.48 -26.77 6.83
CA VAL A 176 6.45 -28.09 6.17
C VAL A 176 7.87 -28.60 5.93
N GLU A 177 8.76 -27.75 5.42
CA GLU A 177 10.16 -28.12 5.18
C GLU A 177 10.90 -28.47 6.47
N ASP A 178 10.73 -27.66 7.52
CA ASP A 178 11.31 -27.93 8.84
C ASP A 178 10.77 -29.23 9.45
N CYS A 179 9.47 -29.50 9.31
CA CYS A 179 8.86 -30.74 9.79
C CYS A 179 9.38 -31.95 9.03
N SER A 180 9.47 -31.87 7.69
CA SER A 180 10.02 -32.91 6.83
C SER A 180 11.46 -33.26 7.21
N ARG A 181 12.32 -32.24 7.38
CA ARG A 181 13.71 -32.42 7.84
C ARG A 181 13.79 -33.06 9.22
N LYS A 182 12.89 -32.69 10.16
CA LYS A 182 12.84 -33.30 11.50
C LYS A 182 12.44 -34.77 11.40
N LEU A 183 11.49 -35.10 10.54
CA LEU A 183 11.02 -36.47 10.32
C LEU A 183 12.11 -37.35 9.73
N GLU A 184 12.81 -36.87 8.69
CA GLU A 184 13.93 -37.60 8.09
C GLU A 184 15.04 -37.90 9.11
N ARG A 185 15.42 -36.90 9.92
CA ARG A 185 16.41 -37.10 11.00
C ARG A 185 15.94 -38.10 12.05
N ALA A 186 14.66 -38.05 12.42
CA ALA A 186 14.09 -38.99 13.39
C ALA A 186 14.10 -40.43 12.84
N GLU A 187 13.78 -40.62 11.55
CA GLU A 187 13.82 -41.92 10.88
C GLU A 187 15.25 -42.49 10.80
N GLN A 188 16.22 -41.65 10.44
CA GLN A 188 17.64 -42.05 10.44
C GLN A 188 18.12 -42.45 11.84
N LEU A 189 17.71 -41.70 12.88
CA LEU A 189 18.01 -42.04 14.27
C LEU A 189 17.37 -43.37 14.67
N ILE A 190 16.07 -43.56 14.41
CA ILE A 190 15.39 -44.82 14.75
C ILE A 190 16.05 -46.01 14.02
N THR A 191 16.41 -45.85 12.76
CA THR A 191 17.05 -46.90 11.97
C THR A 191 18.43 -47.24 12.53
N SER A 192 19.27 -46.24 12.82
CA SER A 192 20.60 -46.46 13.40
C SER A 192 20.55 -47.03 14.82
N LEU A 193 19.59 -46.58 15.65
CA LEU A 193 19.40 -47.10 17.00
C LEU A 193 18.76 -48.49 17.02
N GLY A 194 18.02 -48.89 16.00
CA GLY A 194 17.37 -50.20 15.93
C GLY A 194 18.36 -51.37 15.93
N GLY A 195 19.46 -51.23 15.17
CA GLY A 195 20.55 -52.21 15.19
C GLY A 195 21.26 -52.25 16.54
N GLU A 196 21.52 -51.08 17.12
CA GLU A 196 22.21 -50.96 18.41
C GLU A 196 21.37 -51.51 19.57
N LYS A 197 20.06 -51.28 19.57
CA LYS A 197 19.12 -51.89 20.53
C LYS A 197 19.22 -53.41 20.49
N THR A 198 19.19 -54.00 19.30
CA THR A 198 19.30 -55.46 19.12
C THR A 198 20.63 -55.98 19.68
N ARG A 199 21.73 -55.29 19.36
CA ARG A 199 23.08 -55.64 19.83
C ARG A 199 23.20 -55.56 21.35
N TRP A 200 22.72 -54.49 21.98
CA TRP A 200 22.75 -54.34 23.44
C TRP A 200 21.86 -55.34 24.15
N THR A 201 20.70 -55.65 23.57
CA THR A 201 19.79 -56.67 24.13
C THR A 201 20.48 -58.04 24.13
N ALA A 202 21.05 -58.46 23.00
CA ALA A 202 21.79 -59.71 22.91
C ALA A 202 23.02 -59.75 23.85
N MET A 203 23.75 -58.63 23.96
CA MET A 203 24.90 -58.53 24.87
C MET A 203 24.47 -58.63 26.34
N ALA A 204 23.36 -57.98 26.72
CA ALA A 204 22.80 -58.06 28.07
C ALA A 204 22.35 -59.48 28.41
N GLU A 205 21.70 -60.18 27.48
CA GLU A 205 21.32 -61.59 27.63
C GLU A 205 22.55 -62.49 27.81
N GLN A 206 23.59 -62.32 26.99
CA GLN A 206 24.84 -63.07 27.12
C GLN A 206 25.55 -62.79 28.45
N LEU A 207 25.63 -61.53 28.87
CA LEU A 207 26.21 -61.16 30.16
C LEU A 207 25.41 -61.74 31.33
N GLY A 208 24.08 -61.83 31.20
CA GLY A 208 23.23 -62.51 32.18
C GLY A 208 23.58 -63.99 32.31
N TYR A 209 23.71 -64.69 31.17
CA TYR A 209 24.17 -66.09 31.14
C TYR A 209 25.57 -66.26 31.77
N ASP A 210 26.51 -65.40 31.42
CA ASP A 210 27.87 -65.46 31.94
C ASP A 210 27.90 -65.18 33.46
N TYR A 211 27.07 -64.26 33.95
CA TYR A 211 26.96 -63.92 35.37
C TYR A 211 26.46 -65.09 36.21
N GLU A 212 25.44 -65.81 35.75
CA GLU A 212 24.91 -66.99 36.45
C GLU A 212 25.95 -68.11 36.54
N ASN A 213 26.75 -68.29 35.49
CA ASN A 213 27.74 -69.38 35.38
C ASN A 213 29.14 -69.02 35.92
N LEU A 214 29.36 -67.74 36.25
CA LEU A 214 30.67 -67.19 36.63
C LEU A 214 31.35 -67.97 37.77
N THR A 215 30.57 -68.43 38.75
CA THR A 215 31.11 -69.10 39.94
C THR A 215 31.83 -70.40 39.56
N GLY A 216 31.21 -71.27 38.76
CA GLY A 216 31.81 -72.52 38.31
C GLY A 216 33.00 -72.28 37.39
N ASP A 217 32.89 -71.30 36.48
CA ASP A 217 33.96 -71.00 35.52
C ASP A 217 35.21 -70.45 36.23
N VAL A 218 35.05 -69.57 37.22
CA VAL A 218 36.18 -69.06 38.02
C VAL A 218 36.84 -70.15 38.85
N ILE A 219 36.07 -71.10 39.40
CA ILE A 219 36.62 -72.25 40.14
C ILE A 219 37.47 -73.12 39.21
N LEU A 220 36.95 -73.46 38.03
CA LEU A 220 37.68 -74.26 37.03
C LEU A 220 38.93 -73.52 36.54
N ALA A 221 38.82 -72.22 36.23
CA ALA A 221 39.96 -71.41 35.78
C ALA A 221 41.06 -71.30 36.85
N SER A 222 40.67 -71.14 38.12
CA SER A 222 41.61 -71.12 39.25
C SER A 222 42.32 -72.47 39.40
N GLY A 223 41.59 -73.58 39.23
CA GLY A 223 42.16 -74.93 39.24
C GLY A 223 43.17 -75.15 38.11
N VAL A 224 42.85 -74.68 36.90
CA VAL A 224 43.75 -74.78 35.73
C VAL A 224 45.05 -74.03 35.98
N ILE A 225 45.00 -72.78 36.45
CA ILE A 225 46.20 -71.99 36.75
C ILE A 225 47.02 -72.61 37.89
N ALA A 226 46.37 -73.09 38.94
CA ALA A 226 47.05 -73.59 40.13
C ALA A 226 47.72 -74.95 39.92
N TYR A 227 47.09 -75.85 39.16
CA TYR A 227 47.49 -77.26 39.12
C TYR A 227 47.84 -77.77 37.72
N LEU A 228 47.28 -77.21 36.65
CA LEU A 228 47.35 -77.84 35.33
C LEU A 228 48.45 -77.30 34.41
N GLY A 229 49.18 -76.25 34.82
CA GLY A 229 50.21 -75.60 34.00
C GLY A 229 51.33 -76.53 33.50
N ALA A 230 51.69 -77.58 34.24
CA ALA A 230 52.77 -78.50 33.86
C ALA A 230 52.32 -79.68 32.97
N PHE A 231 51.02 -79.82 32.70
CA PHE A 231 50.45 -80.98 32.00
C PHE A 231 50.18 -80.74 30.52
N THR A 232 50.08 -81.82 29.76
CA THR A 232 49.79 -81.80 28.31
C THR A 232 48.34 -81.38 28.03
N PRO A 233 48.03 -80.85 26.83
CA PRO A 233 46.68 -80.39 26.49
C PRO A 233 45.60 -81.46 26.71
N GLU A 234 45.90 -82.72 26.41
CA GLU A 234 44.97 -83.84 26.55
C GLU A 234 44.61 -84.07 28.02
N PHE A 235 45.62 -84.12 28.90
CA PHE A 235 45.39 -84.30 30.33
C PHE A 235 44.64 -83.12 30.93
N ARG A 236 44.95 -81.88 30.50
CA ARG A 236 44.20 -80.69 30.95
C ARG A 236 42.72 -80.80 30.60
N ARG A 237 42.40 -81.20 29.36
CA ARG A 237 41.02 -81.36 28.90
C ARG A 237 40.28 -82.43 29.70
N ASP A 238 40.91 -83.58 29.95
CA ASP A 238 40.31 -84.66 30.72
C ASP A 238 40.06 -84.24 32.17
N ALA A 239 41.03 -83.56 32.80
CA ALA A 239 40.90 -83.04 34.16
C ALA A 239 39.78 -81.99 34.27
N VAL A 240 39.73 -81.01 33.36
CA VAL A 240 38.68 -79.99 33.31
C VAL A 240 37.30 -80.61 33.09
N THR A 241 37.19 -81.62 32.24
CA THR A 241 35.94 -82.34 31.99
C THR A 241 35.46 -83.07 33.25
N ALA A 242 36.36 -83.76 33.95
CA ALA A 242 36.06 -84.42 35.21
C ALA A 242 35.65 -83.40 36.29
N TRP A 243 36.35 -82.28 36.40
CA TRP A 243 36.02 -81.22 37.37
C TRP A 243 34.68 -80.55 37.06
N SER A 244 34.38 -80.31 35.79
CA SER A 244 33.08 -79.77 35.36
C SER A 244 31.93 -80.72 35.74
N SER A 245 32.09 -82.03 35.53
CA SER A 245 31.10 -83.04 35.94
C SER A 245 30.88 -83.07 37.46
N ILE A 246 31.95 -82.92 38.25
CA ILE A 246 31.85 -82.81 39.72
C ILE A 246 31.11 -81.52 40.11
N SER A 247 31.43 -80.38 39.50
CA SER A 247 30.73 -79.10 39.74
C SER A 247 29.23 -79.21 39.46
N GLN A 248 28.85 -79.86 38.35
CA GLN A 248 27.45 -80.13 38.02
C GLN A 248 26.77 -81.02 39.05
N THR A 249 27.43 -82.09 39.50
CA THR A 249 26.91 -82.98 40.56
C THR A 249 26.69 -82.23 41.87
N LYS A 250 27.50 -81.21 42.14
CA LYS A 250 27.40 -80.33 43.32
C LYS A 250 26.46 -79.14 43.13
N GLN A 251 25.75 -79.07 42.01
CA GLN A 251 24.83 -77.98 41.66
C GLN A 251 25.51 -76.60 41.63
N ILE A 252 26.80 -76.55 41.27
CA ILE A 252 27.51 -75.30 41.04
C ILE A 252 27.27 -74.90 39.58
N PRO A 253 26.66 -73.73 39.31
CA PRO A 253 26.43 -73.27 37.96
C PRO A 253 27.76 -72.96 37.26
N GLY A 254 27.88 -73.35 36.01
CA GLY A 254 29.09 -73.23 35.20
C GLY A 254 28.77 -73.41 33.73
N SER A 255 29.59 -72.83 32.87
CA SER A 255 29.36 -72.87 31.43
C SER A 255 29.37 -74.30 30.90
N ALA A 256 28.49 -74.61 29.95
CA ALA A 256 28.41 -75.94 29.34
C ALA A 256 29.74 -76.37 28.68
N GLN A 257 30.50 -75.39 28.18
CA GLN A 257 31.84 -75.57 27.65
C GLN A 257 32.77 -74.55 28.32
N PHE A 258 33.62 -75.04 29.22
CA PHE A 258 34.65 -74.22 29.85
C PHE A 258 35.75 -73.86 28.85
N ALA A 259 36.16 -72.58 28.83
CA ALA A 259 37.33 -72.11 28.10
C ALA A 259 38.10 -71.10 28.96
N LEU A 260 39.37 -71.38 29.24
CA LEU A 260 40.22 -70.52 30.08
C LEU A 260 40.37 -69.12 29.46
N GLU A 261 40.50 -69.05 28.13
CA GLU A 261 40.57 -67.80 27.37
C GLU A 261 39.36 -66.90 27.62
N LYS A 262 38.14 -67.47 27.65
CA LYS A 262 36.92 -66.67 27.89
C LYS A 262 36.83 -66.15 29.32
N CYS A 263 37.35 -66.91 30.29
CA CYS A 263 37.24 -66.54 31.70
C CYS A 263 38.31 -65.55 32.15
N LEU A 264 39.57 -65.72 31.72
CA LEU A 264 40.72 -64.94 32.21
C LEU A 264 41.58 -64.32 31.10
N GLY A 265 41.27 -64.62 29.84
CA GLY A 265 41.94 -64.04 28.69
C GLY A 265 41.46 -62.61 28.43
N GLU A 266 42.41 -61.73 28.11
CA GLU A 266 42.14 -60.36 27.69
C GLU A 266 42.46 -60.24 26.20
N PRO A 267 41.46 -60.08 25.30
CA PRO A 267 41.67 -60.18 23.85
C PRO A 267 42.76 -59.25 23.31
N VAL A 268 42.88 -58.04 23.88
CA VAL A 268 43.92 -57.06 23.50
C VAL A 268 45.31 -57.56 23.86
N LYS A 269 45.49 -58.17 25.04
CA LYS A 269 46.77 -58.74 25.46
C LYS A 269 47.12 -59.99 24.68
N ILE A 270 46.16 -60.89 24.48
CA ILE A 270 46.36 -62.10 23.67
C ILE A 270 46.85 -61.71 22.27
N ARG A 271 46.20 -60.72 21.64
CA ARG A 271 46.63 -60.20 20.34
C ARG A 271 48.05 -59.61 20.41
N SER A 272 48.40 -58.91 21.48
CA SER A 272 49.77 -58.39 21.65
C SER A 272 50.80 -59.51 21.75
N TRP A 273 50.47 -60.62 22.44
CA TRP A 273 51.33 -61.80 22.53
C TRP A 273 51.47 -62.48 21.17
N THR A 274 50.38 -62.62 20.41
CA THR A 274 50.42 -63.17 19.06
C THR A 274 51.30 -62.34 18.12
N ILE A 275 51.23 -61.00 18.20
CA ILE A 275 52.13 -60.10 17.45
C ILE A 275 53.59 -60.29 17.89
N ALA A 276 53.82 -60.55 19.18
CA ALA A 276 55.14 -60.84 19.73
C ALA A 276 55.65 -62.27 19.45
N GLY A 277 54.90 -63.08 18.70
CA GLY A 277 55.30 -64.41 18.27
C GLY A 277 54.64 -65.59 18.99
N LEU A 278 53.68 -65.35 19.90
CA LEU A 278 52.90 -66.44 20.50
C LEU A 278 52.03 -67.12 19.43
N PRO A 279 52.09 -68.45 19.26
CA PRO A 279 51.21 -69.15 18.33
C PRO A 279 49.72 -68.94 18.68
N ASN A 280 48.88 -68.78 17.64
CA ASN A 280 47.45 -68.52 17.79
C ASN A 280 46.63 -69.83 17.90
N ASP A 281 47.07 -70.74 18.76
CA ASP A 281 46.36 -71.96 19.11
C ASP A 281 45.94 -71.94 20.58
N ALA A 282 44.90 -72.70 20.92
CA ALA A 282 44.32 -72.68 22.25
C ALA A 282 45.33 -73.04 23.36
N PHE A 283 46.24 -73.97 23.11
CA PHE A 283 47.21 -74.39 24.13
C PHE A 283 48.26 -73.32 24.39
N SER A 284 48.79 -72.68 23.35
CA SER A 284 49.73 -71.56 23.47
C SER A 284 49.09 -70.36 24.18
N ILE A 285 47.84 -70.04 23.85
CA ILE A 285 47.08 -68.96 24.51
C ILE A 285 46.83 -69.31 25.99
N GLU A 286 46.43 -70.54 26.30
CA GLU A 286 46.27 -71.00 27.68
C GLU A 286 47.57 -70.89 28.48
N ASN A 287 48.69 -71.30 27.92
CA ASN A 287 50.00 -71.16 28.55
C ASN A 287 50.35 -69.68 28.77
N GLY A 288 50.09 -68.81 27.79
CA GLY A 288 50.25 -67.36 27.94
C GLY A 288 49.42 -66.79 29.09
N ILE A 289 48.16 -67.21 29.22
CA ILE A 289 47.28 -66.81 30.33
C ILE A 289 47.82 -67.34 31.67
N ILE A 290 48.25 -68.60 31.74
CA ILE A 290 48.82 -69.18 32.96
C ILE A 290 50.07 -68.40 33.38
N VAL A 291 50.96 -68.05 32.45
CA VAL A 291 52.16 -67.25 32.74
C VAL A 291 51.80 -65.84 33.22
N ASP A 292 50.84 -65.16 32.58
CA ASP A 292 50.40 -63.81 32.95
C ASP A 292 49.68 -63.77 34.31
N LYS A 293 48.91 -64.82 34.65
CA LYS A 293 48.09 -64.88 35.87
C LYS A 293 48.72 -65.66 37.03
N ALA A 294 49.82 -66.39 36.79
CA ALA A 294 50.50 -67.13 37.84
C ALA A 294 51.10 -66.18 38.89
N ARG A 295 50.88 -66.50 40.16
CA ARG A 295 51.47 -65.72 41.28
C ARG A 295 52.95 -66.00 41.48
N ARG A 296 53.46 -67.10 40.95
CA ARG A 296 54.86 -67.55 41.06
C ARG A 296 55.47 -67.54 39.67
N TRP A 297 56.77 -67.30 39.60
CA TRP A 297 57.54 -67.41 38.35
C TRP A 297 57.41 -68.84 37.80
N PRO A 298 56.75 -69.00 36.63
CA PRO A 298 56.59 -70.32 36.03
C PRO A 298 57.93 -70.79 35.46
N LEU A 299 58.22 -72.08 35.61
CA LEU A 299 59.32 -72.73 34.90
C LEU A 299 58.79 -73.18 33.53
N CYS A 300 59.27 -72.56 32.46
CA CYS A 300 58.91 -72.95 31.10
C CYS A 300 59.73 -74.18 30.68
N ILE A 301 59.05 -75.24 30.25
CA ILE A 301 59.66 -76.42 29.65
C ILE A 301 59.40 -76.34 28.15
N ASP A 302 60.43 -75.96 27.39
CA ASP A 302 60.35 -75.82 25.94
C ASP A 302 61.28 -76.86 25.28
N PRO A 303 60.73 -77.95 24.69
CA PRO A 303 61.52 -78.95 24.00
C PRO A 303 61.82 -78.59 22.52
N GLN A 304 61.29 -77.47 22.01
CA GLN A 304 61.56 -76.95 20.67
C GLN A 304 62.73 -75.96 20.68
#